data_AF-A0AAD6HJ42-F1
#
_entry.id   AF-A0AAD6HJ42-F1
#
_cell.length_a   1.000
_cell.length_b   1.000
_cell.length_c   1.000
_cell.angle_alpha   90.00
_cell.angle_beta   90.00
_cell.angle_gamma   90.00
#
_symmetry.space_group_name_H-M   'P 1'
#
loop_
_entity.id
_entity.type
_entity.pdbx_description
1 polymer ?
#
loop_
_entity_poly.entity_id
_entity_poly.type
_entity_poly.pdbx_seq_one_letter_code
_entity_poly.pdbx_strand_id
1 'polypeptide(L)'
;MRFISQRTSISVPKVFCAFTCSGWTYIVMERIKGDIIGNSWVKRSEDSKTKLLSQLAEMICKMRGLRPSEDTRELIKQQSTFWPLRLTHGDLSSLNILVRGDYIVGIIDWETAGWYPSYWEYTSAHQVNPQNSFWVHEIDRFLQPMPEELAMERIRQQYFGDV
;
A
#
# COMPACT_ATOMS: atom_id res chain seq x y z
N MET A 1 5.06 6.36 6.03
CA MET A 1 5.10 6.58 7.51
C MET A 1 5.06 8.05 7.96
N ARG A 2 5.67 9.00 7.23
CA ARG A 2 5.74 10.42 7.65
C ARG A 2 4.37 11.08 7.89
N PHE A 3 3.38 10.78 7.05
CA PHE A 3 2.03 11.34 7.17
C PHE A 3 1.39 11.10 8.55
N ILE A 4 1.50 9.88 9.07
CA ILE A 4 0.95 9.50 10.38
C ILE A 4 1.72 10.18 11.52
N SER A 5 3.07 10.18 11.48
CA SER A 5 3.89 10.81 12.52
C SER A 5 3.67 12.31 12.66
N GLN A 6 3.37 13.01 11.55
CA GLN A 6 3.20 14.45 11.54
C GLN A 6 1.81 14.90 12.02
N ARG A 7 0.81 14.00 11.97
CA ARG A 7 -0.59 14.36 12.19
C ARG A 7 -1.25 13.66 13.37
N THR A 8 -0.57 12.70 13.99
CA THR A 8 -1.09 11.94 15.13
C THR A 8 -0.04 11.82 16.22
N SER A 9 -0.50 11.45 17.43
CA SER A 9 0.37 11.04 18.53
C SER A 9 0.77 9.55 18.45
N ILE A 10 0.47 8.86 17.34
CA ILE A 10 0.81 7.45 17.17
C ILE A 10 2.32 7.36 16.96
N SER A 11 2.99 6.59 17.83
CA SER A 11 4.41 6.32 17.69
C SER A 11 4.63 5.41 16.48
N VAL A 12 5.23 5.96 15.43
CA VAL A 12 5.63 5.23 14.22
C VAL A 12 7.15 5.38 14.02
N PRO A 13 7.84 4.36 13.50
CA PRO A 13 9.28 4.44 13.24
C PRO A 13 9.63 5.61 12.32
N LYS A 14 10.65 6.39 12.68
CA LYS A 14 11.27 7.34 11.75
C LYS A 14 12.07 6.58 10.72
N VAL A 15 11.79 6.78 9.43
CA VAL A 15 12.59 6.23 8.34
C VAL A 15 13.85 7.09 8.19
N PHE A 16 15.03 6.47 8.29
CA PHE A 16 16.32 7.12 8.09
C PHE A 16 16.73 7.09 6.62
N CYS A 17 16.64 5.93 5.98
CA CYS A 17 16.90 5.77 4.55
C CYS A 17 16.26 4.49 3.99
N ALA A 18 16.11 4.44 2.67
CA ALA A 18 15.84 3.23 1.91
C ALA A 18 16.90 3.11 0.82
N PHE A 19 17.40 1.91 0.56
CA PHE A 19 18.40 1.66 -0.47
C PHE A 19 18.35 0.22 -0.99
N THR A 20 18.80 0.02 -2.22
CA THR A 20 18.91 -1.30 -2.83
C THR A 20 20.37 -1.76 -2.83
N CYS A 21 20.62 -2.95 -2.30
CA CYS A 21 21.95 -3.59 -2.31
C CYS A 21 21.79 -5.07 -2.66
N SER A 22 22.57 -5.56 -3.63
CA SER A 22 22.55 -6.96 -4.07
C SER A 22 21.15 -7.49 -4.42
N GLY A 23 20.31 -6.65 -5.05
CA GLY A 23 18.95 -7.01 -5.45
C GLY A 23 17.89 -6.94 -4.34
N TRP A 24 18.26 -6.61 -3.11
CA TRP A 24 17.35 -6.46 -1.98
C TRP A 24 17.12 -4.99 -1.64
N THR A 25 15.86 -4.61 -1.42
CA THR A 25 15.48 -3.28 -0.92
C THR A 25 15.46 -3.32 0.60
N TYR A 26 16.25 -2.44 1.22
CA TYR A 26 16.34 -2.28 2.67
C TYR A 26 15.74 -0.94 3.06
N ILE A 27 14.92 -0.94 4.12
CA ILE A 27 14.44 0.29 4.78
C ILE A 27 15.04 0.31 6.18
N VAL A 28 15.86 1.31 6.47
CA VAL A 28 16.45 1.54 7.79
C VAL A 28 15.58 2.54 8.53
N MET A 29 15.12 2.16 9.73
CA MET A 29 14.20 2.96 10.53
C MET A 29 14.50 2.88 12.03
N GLU A 30 13.96 3.83 12.79
CA GLU A 30 14.04 3.89 14.25
C GLU A 30 13.47 2.62 14.90
N ARG A 31 14.24 2.01 15.80
CA ARG A 31 13.75 0.91 16.63
C ARG A 31 12.91 1.46 17.78
N ILE A 32 11.60 1.25 17.73
CA ILE A 32 10.72 1.47 18.88
C ILE A 32 10.90 0.30 19.87
N LYS A 33 11.24 0.60 21.12
CA LYS A 33 11.39 -0.43 22.17
C LYS A 33 10.01 -0.91 22.63
N GLY A 34 9.75 -2.20 22.50
CA GLY A 34 8.54 -2.85 22.98
C GLY A 34 8.49 -4.33 22.61
N ASP A 35 7.52 -5.04 23.18
CA ASP A 35 7.25 -6.44 22.87
C ASP A 35 5.98 -6.57 22.01
N ILE A 36 5.96 -7.56 21.12
CA ILE A 36 4.76 -7.88 20.33
C ILE A 36 3.64 -8.30 21.30
N ILE A 37 2.52 -7.58 21.27
CA ILE A 37 1.38 -7.78 22.16
C ILE A 37 0.87 -9.23 22.16
N GLY A 38 0.90 -9.90 21.01
CA GLY A 38 0.48 -11.30 20.83
C GLY A 38 1.29 -12.30 21.66
N ASN A 39 2.58 -12.07 21.89
CA ASN A 39 3.46 -13.02 22.59
C ASN A 39 3.06 -13.25 24.05
N SER A 40 2.45 -12.25 24.69
CA SER A 40 2.01 -12.33 26.09
C SER A 40 0.50 -12.33 26.25
N TRP A 41 -0.29 -12.10 25.17
CA TRP A 41 -1.71 -11.77 25.25
C TRP A 41 -2.54 -12.71 26.13
N VAL A 42 -2.39 -14.02 25.94
CA VAL A 42 -3.12 -15.06 26.69
C VAL A 42 -2.83 -15.00 28.20
N LYS A 43 -1.61 -14.65 28.58
CA LYS A 43 -1.15 -14.61 29.99
C LYS A 43 -1.44 -13.28 30.69
N ARG A 44 -1.95 -12.26 29.97
CA ARG A 44 -2.25 -10.94 30.55
C ARG A 44 -3.56 -10.97 31.33
N SER A 45 -3.63 -10.18 32.41
CA SER A 45 -4.88 -9.95 33.12
C SER A 45 -5.90 -9.19 32.26
N GLU A 46 -7.18 -9.38 32.55
CA GLU A 46 -8.28 -8.69 31.85
C GLU A 46 -8.21 -7.17 31.98
N ASP A 47 -7.81 -6.65 33.15
CA ASP A 47 -7.58 -5.21 33.34
C ASP A 47 -6.51 -4.68 32.39
N SER A 48 -5.44 -5.45 32.18
CA SER A 48 -4.36 -5.07 31.29
C SER A 48 -4.80 -5.11 29.82
N LYS A 49 -5.56 -6.14 29.42
CA LYS A 49 -6.14 -6.24 28.08
C LYS A 49 -7.06 -5.06 27.81
N THR A 50 -7.98 -4.76 28.74
CA THR A 50 -8.92 -3.64 28.63
C THR A 50 -8.18 -2.32 28.42
N LYS A 51 -7.16 -2.02 29.24
CA LYS A 51 -6.34 -0.81 29.10
C LYS A 51 -5.65 -0.70 27.73
N LEU A 52 -5.12 -1.80 27.19
CA LEU A 52 -4.47 -1.80 25.88
C LEU A 52 -5.48 -1.64 24.73
N LEU A 53 -6.63 -2.32 24.80
CA LEU A 53 -7.69 -2.20 23.79
C LEU A 53 -8.26 -0.78 23.75
N SER A 54 -8.48 -0.14 24.91
CA SER A 54 -8.91 1.25 24.96
C SER A 54 -7.89 2.20 24.31
N GLN A 55 -6.59 2.01 24.57
CA GLN A 55 -5.55 2.80 23.92
C GLN A 55 -5.52 2.59 22.40
N LEU A 56 -5.62 1.35 21.93
CA LEU A 56 -5.68 1.04 20.50
C LEU A 56 -6.91 1.68 19.85
N ALA A 57 -8.07 1.57 20.47
CA ALA A 57 -9.31 2.19 19.98
C ALA A 57 -9.17 3.71 19.87
N GLU A 58 -8.58 4.37 20.88
CA GLU A 58 -8.33 5.81 20.85
C GLU A 58 -7.37 6.21 19.71
N MET A 59 -6.26 5.46 19.54
CA MET A 59 -5.30 5.71 18.47
C MET A 59 -5.95 5.57 17.08
N ILE A 60 -6.73 4.51 16.85
CA ILE A 60 -7.43 4.30 15.58
C ILE A 60 -8.52 5.36 15.35
N CYS A 61 -9.24 5.77 16.40
CA CYS A 61 -10.23 6.84 16.32
C CYS A 61 -9.57 8.16 15.88
N LYS A 62 -8.44 8.53 16.49
CA LYS A 62 -7.66 9.72 16.10
C LYS A 62 -7.18 9.63 14.65
N MET A 63 -6.65 8.48 14.24
CA MET A 63 -6.20 8.27 12.87
C MET A 63 -7.35 8.42 11.85
N ARG A 64 -8.53 7.85 12.14
CA ARG A 64 -9.71 7.96 11.27
C ARG A 64 -10.34 9.36 11.28
N GLY A 65 -10.13 10.13 12.34
CA GLY A 65 -10.57 11.52 12.46
C GLY A 65 -9.63 12.55 11.81
N LEU A 66 -8.55 12.13 11.16
CA LEU A 66 -7.64 13.03 10.48
C LEU A 66 -8.34 13.80 9.36
N ARG A 67 -8.18 15.13 9.38
CA ARG A 67 -8.69 15.99 8.31
C ARG A 67 -7.79 15.91 7.06
N PRO A 68 -8.37 15.81 5.85
CA PRO A 68 -7.60 15.87 4.61
C PRO A 68 -6.91 17.24 4.46
N SER A 69 -5.65 17.26 4.03
CA SER A 69 -5.05 18.48 3.44
C SER A 69 -5.62 18.73 2.04
N GLU A 70 -5.41 19.94 1.52
CA GLU A 70 -5.82 20.33 0.16
C GLU A 70 -5.42 19.28 -0.88
N ASP A 71 -4.14 18.89 -0.89
CA ASP A 71 -3.58 17.88 -1.82
C ASP A 71 -4.26 16.50 -1.73
N THR A 72 -4.79 16.14 -0.55
CA THR A 72 -5.48 14.85 -0.34
C THR A 72 -6.98 14.92 -0.59
N ARG A 73 -7.56 16.12 -0.76
CA ARG A 73 -8.99 16.24 -1.06
C ARG A 73 -9.32 15.71 -2.44
N GLU A 74 -8.46 15.95 -3.43
CA GLU A 74 -8.69 15.43 -4.78
C GLU A 74 -8.56 13.90 -4.81
N LEU A 75 -7.55 13.34 -4.12
CA LEU A 75 -7.44 11.89 -3.91
C LEU A 75 -8.73 11.30 -3.31
N ILE A 76 -9.23 11.89 -2.22
CA ILE A 76 -10.46 11.41 -1.56
C ILE A 76 -11.67 11.54 -2.47
N LYS A 77 -11.80 12.66 -3.19
CA LYS A 77 -12.89 12.89 -4.14
C LYS A 77 -12.91 11.80 -5.21
N GLN A 78 -11.77 11.50 -5.82
CA GLN A 78 -11.67 10.43 -6.81
C GLN A 78 -11.95 9.05 -6.22
N GLN A 79 -11.40 8.73 -5.04
CA GLN A 79 -11.69 7.46 -4.37
C GLN A 79 -13.15 7.31 -3.93
N SER A 80 -13.84 8.43 -3.72
CA SER A 80 -15.27 8.46 -3.37
C SER A 80 -16.19 8.43 -4.59
N THR A 81 -15.66 8.52 -5.80
CA THR A 81 -16.43 8.33 -7.04
C THR A 81 -16.96 6.90 -7.12
N PHE A 82 -18.08 6.71 -7.81
CA PHE A 82 -18.57 5.38 -8.11
C PHE A 82 -17.62 4.67 -9.09
N TRP A 83 -16.99 3.59 -8.62
CA TRP A 83 -16.18 2.70 -9.43
C TRP A 83 -16.83 1.32 -9.50
N PRO A 84 -17.06 0.76 -10.69
CA PRO A 84 -17.48 -0.62 -10.81
C PRO A 84 -16.47 -1.53 -10.12
N LEU A 85 -16.94 -2.41 -9.22
CA LEU A 85 -16.09 -3.44 -8.64
C LEU A 85 -15.74 -4.47 -9.72
N ARG A 86 -14.45 -4.79 -9.81
CA ARG A 86 -13.90 -5.79 -10.71
C ARG A 86 -12.92 -6.65 -9.94
N LEU A 87 -12.80 -7.91 -10.33
CA LEU A 87 -11.71 -8.75 -9.86
C LEU A 87 -10.43 -8.21 -10.50
N THR A 88 -9.46 -7.84 -9.69
CA THR A 88 -8.14 -7.37 -10.13
C THR A 88 -7.06 -8.28 -9.55
N HIS A 89 -5.95 -8.46 -10.26
CA HIS A 89 -4.77 -9.17 -9.78
C HIS A 89 -4.09 -8.42 -8.64
N GLY A 90 -3.96 -7.09 -8.76
CA GLY A 90 -3.36 -6.22 -7.74
C GLY A 90 -1.82 -6.15 -7.77
N ASP A 91 -1.17 -7.02 -8.54
CA ASP A 91 0.29 -7.03 -8.79
C ASP A 91 0.63 -7.61 -10.18
N LEU A 92 -0.01 -7.09 -11.23
CA LEU A 92 0.19 -7.60 -12.59
C LEU A 92 1.46 -7.02 -13.22
N SER A 93 2.59 -7.67 -12.92
CA SER A 93 3.91 -7.33 -13.49
C SER A 93 4.41 -8.41 -14.45
N SER A 94 5.40 -8.09 -15.30
CA SER A 94 6.03 -9.10 -16.18
C SER A 94 6.69 -10.26 -15.40
N LEU A 95 6.99 -10.08 -14.12
CA LEU A 95 7.55 -11.14 -13.27
C LEU A 95 6.50 -12.19 -12.87
N ASN A 96 5.21 -11.83 -12.96
CA ASN A 96 4.08 -12.65 -12.59
C ASN A 96 3.37 -13.30 -13.80
N ILE A 97 3.93 -13.15 -15.01
CA ILE A 97 3.38 -13.70 -16.24
C ILE A 97 4.33 -14.76 -16.81
N LEU A 98 3.85 -15.99 -16.93
CA LEU A 98 4.60 -17.12 -17.45
C LEU A 98 4.31 -17.32 -18.94
N VAL A 99 5.38 -17.45 -19.74
CA VAL A 99 5.29 -17.66 -21.19
C VAL A 99 5.96 -18.98 -21.61
N ARG A 100 5.45 -19.60 -22.68
CA ARG A 100 6.08 -20.72 -23.39
C ARG A 100 6.03 -20.42 -24.89
N GLY A 101 7.15 -19.95 -25.45
CA GLY A 101 7.16 -19.38 -26.80
C GLY A 101 6.28 -18.13 -26.85
N ASP A 102 5.41 -18.05 -27.85
CA ASP A 102 4.50 -16.91 -28.05
C ASP A 102 3.19 -16.99 -27.24
N TYR A 103 3.09 -17.96 -26.32
CA TYR A 103 1.88 -18.20 -25.54
C TYR A 103 2.08 -17.85 -24.06
N ILE A 104 1.15 -17.07 -23.51
CA ILE A 104 0.99 -16.94 -22.06
C ILE A 104 0.41 -18.26 -21.54
N VAL A 105 1.12 -18.91 -20.63
CA VAL A 105 0.74 -20.20 -20.03
C VAL A 105 0.26 -20.10 -18.59
N GLY A 106 0.45 -18.94 -17.95
CA GLY A 106 -0.04 -18.71 -16.61
C GLY A 106 0.20 -17.29 -16.12
N ILE A 107 -0.60 -16.90 -15.13
CA ILE A 107 -0.38 -15.73 -14.29
C ILE A 107 -0.27 -16.27 -12.86
N ILE A 108 0.74 -15.83 -12.12
CA ILE A 108 1.04 -16.29 -10.76
C ILE A 108 0.98 -15.12 -9.78
N ASP A 109 1.10 -15.43 -8.49
CA ASP A 109 1.14 -14.44 -7.41
C ASP A 109 -0.18 -13.69 -7.18
N TRP A 110 -1.26 -14.46 -7.02
CA TRP A 110 -2.63 -13.95 -6.83
C TRP A 110 -2.93 -13.50 -5.39
N GLU A 111 -1.94 -13.37 -4.50
CA GLU A 111 -2.18 -13.07 -3.08
C GLU A 111 -2.74 -11.66 -2.83
N THR A 112 -2.47 -10.72 -3.74
CA THR A 112 -3.00 -9.36 -3.73
C THR A 112 -4.35 -9.24 -4.44
N ALA A 113 -4.86 -10.32 -5.03
CA ALA A 113 -6.06 -10.28 -5.85
C ALA A 113 -7.32 -10.03 -5.01
N GLY A 114 -8.27 -9.30 -5.57
CA GLY A 114 -9.52 -8.99 -4.89
C GLY A 114 -10.51 -8.20 -5.73
N TRP A 115 -11.69 -7.98 -5.16
CA TRP A 115 -12.72 -7.12 -5.78
C TRP A 115 -12.45 -5.67 -5.41
N TYR A 116 -11.86 -4.94 -6.35
CA TYR A 116 -11.43 -3.55 -6.17
C TYR A 116 -12.09 -2.63 -7.19
N PRO A 117 -12.05 -1.29 -6.98
CA PRO A 117 -12.42 -0.31 -8.00
C PRO A 117 -11.78 -0.63 -9.36
N SER A 118 -12.51 -0.43 -10.45
CA SER A 118 -12.05 -0.80 -11.80
C SER A 118 -10.71 -0.19 -12.22
N TYR A 119 -10.34 0.98 -11.69
CA TYR A 119 -9.04 1.60 -11.97
C TYR A 119 -7.85 0.87 -11.34
N TRP A 120 -8.10 0.04 -10.32
CA TRP A 120 -7.05 -0.54 -9.47
C TRP A 120 -6.09 -1.44 -10.23
N GLU A 121 -6.57 -2.20 -11.23
CA GLU A 121 -5.69 -3.01 -12.08
C GLU A 121 -4.70 -2.14 -12.85
N TYR A 122 -5.19 -1.07 -13.50
CA TYR A 122 -4.34 -0.17 -14.27
C TYR A 122 -3.32 0.54 -13.39
N THR A 123 -3.74 1.08 -12.24
CA THR A 123 -2.87 1.86 -11.37
C THR A 123 -1.87 1.00 -10.59
N SER A 124 -2.22 -0.25 -10.25
CA SER A 124 -1.29 -1.21 -9.62
C SER A 124 -0.28 -1.78 -10.62
N ALA A 125 -0.69 -2.11 -11.85
CA ALA A 125 0.22 -2.60 -12.90
C ALA A 125 1.30 -1.57 -13.30
N HIS A 126 1.03 -0.28 -13.09
CA HIS A 126 2.01 0.80 -13.28
C HIS A 126 3.06 0.91 -12.15
N GLN A 127 2.91 0.18 -11.05
CA GLN A 127 3.84 0.18 -9.91
C GLN A 127 4.99 -0.79 -10.17
N VAL A 128 5.70 -0.55 -11.27
CA VAL A 128 6.75 -1.45 -11.73
C VAL A 128 7.96 -1.43 -10.78
N ASN A 129 8.46 -2.62 -10.47
CA ASN A 129 9.76 -2.77 -9.81
C ASN A 129 10.84 -2.04 -10.63
N PRO A 130 11.80 -1.32 -10.01
CA PRO A 130 12.90 -0.68 -10.72
C PRO A 130 13.68 -1.59 -11.67
N GLN A 131 13.75 -2.90 -11.37
CA GLN A 131 14.38 -3.91 -12.22
C GLN A 131 13.58 -4.24 -13.49
N ASN A 132 12.35 -3.76 -13.58
CA ASN A 132 11.36 -4.05 -14.62
C ASN A 132 10.75 -2.76 -15.21
N SER A 133 11.52 -1.66 -15.19
CA SER A 133 11.02 -0.34 -15.58
C SER A 133 10.49 -0.28 -17.02
N PHE A 134 10.95 -1.17 -17.91
CA PHE A 134 10.47 -1.25 -19.29
C PHE A 134 8.99 -1.63 -19.38
N TRP A 135 8.47 -2.39 -18.41
CA TRP A 135 7.11 -2.93 -18.44
C TRP A 135 6.03 -1.84 -18.40
N VAL A 136 6.33 -0.68 -17.80
CA VAL A 136 5.37 0.44 -17.72
C VAL A 136 4.91 0.91 -19.11
N HIS A 137 5.78 0.80 -20.12
CA HIS A 137 5.46 1.20 -21.50
C HIS A 137 4.57 0.20 -22.23
N GLU A 138 4.45 -1.02 -21.70
CA GLU A 138 3.62 -2.07 -22.27
C GLU A 138 2.20 -2.05 -21.71
N ILE A 139 1.98 -1.50 -20.50
CA ILE A 139 0.67 -1.54 -19.82
C ILE A 139 -0.44 -0.93 -20.67
N ASP A 140 -0.21 0.26 -21.25
CA ASP A 140 -1.19 0.96 -22.08
C ASP A 140 -1.57 0.18 -23.36
N ARG A 141 -0.79 -0.85 -23.73
CA ARG A 141 -1.03 -1.67 -24.92
C ARG A 141 -2.03 -2.79 -24.67
N PHE A 142 -2.26 -3.18 -23.41
CA PHE A 142 -3.17 -4.28 -23.07
C PHE A 142 -4.19 -3.95 -21.97
N LEU A 143 -3.97 -2.89 -21.18
CA LEU A 143 -4.99 -2.31 -20.31
C LEU A 143 -5.48 -0.98 -20.88
N GLN A 144 -6.75 -0.68 -20.65
CA GLN A 144 -7.32 0.62 -21.01
C GLN A 144 -6.60 1.73 -20.22
N PRO A 145 -6.02 2.75 -20.90
CA PRO A 145 -5.37 3.86 -20.23
C PRO A 145 -6.31 4.66 -19.32
N MET A 146 -5.87 4.92 -18.08
CA MET A 146 -6.60 5.66 -17.04
C MET A 146 -5.67 6.71 -16.38
N PRO A 147 -5.26 7.77 -17.13
CA PRO A 147 -4.20 8.68 -16.71
C PRO A 147 -4.56 9.56 -15.51
N GLU A 148 -5.85 9.90 -15.34
CA GLU A 148 -6.32 10.69 -14.20
C GLU A 148 -6.23 9.88 -12.90
N GLU A 149 -6.59 8.60 -12.96
CA GLU A 149 -6.55 7.67 -11.84
C GLU A 149 -5.11 7.31 -11.49
N LEU A 150 -4.23 7.20 -12.49
CA LEU A 150 -2.80 7.03 -12.25
C LEU A 150 -2.17 8.27 -11.61
N ALA A 151 -2.59 9.48 -11.98
CA ALA A 151 -2.16 10.70 -11.29
C ALA A 151 -2.61 10.71 -9.83
N MET A 152 -3.83 10.25 -9.55
CA MET A 152 -4.34 10.08 -8.19
C MET A 152 -3.58 9.02 -7.39
N GLU A 153 -3.22 7.90 -8.01
CA GLU A 153 -2.37 6.89 -7.39
C GLU A 153 -0.98 7.43 -7.04
N ARG A 154 -0.38 8.27 -7.90
CA ARG A 154 0.89 8.95 -7.59
C ARG A 154 0.78 9.86 -6.37
N ILE A 155 -0.35 10.55 -6.18
CA ILE A 155 -0.61 11.33 -4.96
C ILE A 155 -0.69 10.39 -3.76
N ARG A 156 -1.38 9.25 -3.87
CA ARG A 156 -1.43 8.23 -2.79
C ARG A 156 -0.02 7.77 -2.42
N GLN A 157 0.80 7.44 -3.41
CA GLN A 157 2.18 6.99 -3.22
C GLN A 157 3.08 8.05 -2.58
N GLN A 158 2.91 9.33 -2.91
CA GLN A 158 3.67 10.41 -2.28
C GLN A 158 3.56 10.41 -0.74
N TYR A 159 2.38 10.05 -0.21
CA TYR A 159 2.14 10.04 1.24
C TYR A 159 2.32 8.65 1.87
N PHE A 160 2.03 7.59 1.12
CA PHE A 160 1.88 6.22 1.64
C PHE A 160 2.73 5.16 0.94
N GLY A 161 3.39 5.50 -0.16
CA GLY A 161 4.29 4.60 -0.87
C GLY A 161 5.62 4.39 -0.15
N ASP A 162 6.39 3.44 -0.66
CA ASP A 162 7.73 3.15 -0.18
C ASP A 162 8.66 4.33 -0.47
N VAL A 163 9.50 4.67 0.53
CA VAL A 163 10.49 5.75 0.47
C VAL A 163 11.61 5.38 -0.49
#